data_AF-A0A8I2K5K9-F1
#
_entry.id   AF-A0A8I2K5K9-F1
#
_cell.length_a   1.000
_cell.length_b   1.000
_cell.length_c   1.000
_cell.angle_alpha   90.00
_cell.angle_beta   90.00
_cell.angle_gamma   90.00
#
_symmetry.space_group_name_H-M   'P 1'
#
loop_
_entity.id
_entity.type
_entity.pdbx_description
1 polymer ?
#
loop_
_entity_poly.entity_id
_entity_poly.type
_entity_poly.pdbx_seq_one_letter_code
_entity_poly.pdbx_strand_id
1 'polypeptide(L)' 'NLWDGKKQSRVFEFDPFTKQIVWEYHGTEENPFYSFDCGSCQRLANGNTLISETNSGRAFEVTRDRTIVWEFYTPH' A
#
# COMPACT_ATOMS: atom_id res chain seq x y z
N ASN A 1 -21.31 13.66 2.77
CA ASN A 1 -19.96 14.22 2.59
C ASN A 1 -19.09 13.55 3.64
N LEU A 2 -18.31 12.53 3.25
CA LEU A 2 -17.77 11.49 4.15
C LEU A 2 -16.24 11.58 4.34
N TRP A 3 -15.67 12.77 4.16
CA TRP A 3 -14.26 12.99 4.47
C TRP A 3 -14.13 13.32 5.95
N ASP A 4 -13.63 12.36 6.72
CA ASP A 4 -13.30 12.49 8.15
C ASP A 4 -11.96 13.22 8.39
N GLY A 5 -11.28 13.65 7.31
CA GLY A 5 -9.99 14.33 7.35
C GLY A 5 -8.80 13.38 7.55
N LYS A 6 -9.01 12.06 7.58
CA LYS A 6 -7.94 11.08 7.74
C LYS A 6 -7.17 10.95 6.43
N LYS A 7 -5.86 11.18 6.50
CA LYS A 7 -4.94 11.08 5.36
C LYS A 7 -4.58 9.61 5.14
N GLN A 8 -4.70 9.13 3.90
CA GLN A 8 -4.46 7.74 3.53
C GLN A 8 -3.86 7.64 2.12
N SER A 9 -2.91 6.73 1.95
CA SER A 9 -2.37 6.34 0.64
C SER A 9 -3.02 5.05 0.15
N ARG A 10 -3.02 4.82 -1.16
CA ARG A 10 -3.57 3.60 -1.76
C ARG A 10 -2.68 3.10 -2.89
N VAL A 11 -2.46 1.79 -2.93
CA VAL A 11 -1.95 1.07 -4.10
C VAL A 11 -3.12 0.32 -4.73
N PHE A 12 -3.28 0.42 -6.05
CA PHE A 12 -4.31 -0.31 -6.77
C PHE A 12 -3.78 -0.87 -8.08
N GLU A 13 -4.36 -1.98 -8.49
CA GLU A 13 -4.13 -2.61 -9.78
C GLU A 13 -5.35 -2.34 -10.66
N PHE A 14 -5.10 -1.82 -11.86
CA PHE A 14 -6.12 -1.37 -12.78
C PHE A 14 -6.06 -2.19 -14.06
N ASP A 15 -7.18 -2.76 -14.47
CA ASP A 15 -7.34 -3.38 -15.78
C ASP A 15 -7.66 -2.28 -16.81
N PRO A 16 -6.77 -2.01 -17.79
CA PRO A 16 -6.96 -0.94 -18.75
C PRO A 16 -8.09 -1.19 -19.76
N PHE A 17 -8.51 -2.44 -19.98
CA PHE A 17 -9.56 -2.77 -20.93
C PHE A 17 -10.94 -2.62 -20.31
N THR A 18 -11.14 -3.19 -19.13
CA THR A 18 -12.42 -3.13 -18.41
C THR A 18 -12.58 -1.84 -17.60
N LYS A 19 -11.48 -1.10 -17.41
CA LYS A 19 -11.39 0.11 -16.59
C LYS A 19 -11.79 -0.15 -15.13
N GLN A 20 -11.52 -1.34 -14.63
CA GLN A 20 -11.84 -1.75 -13.25
C GLN A 20 -10.59 -1.77 -12.38
N ILE A 21 -10.77 -1.43 -11.11
CA ILE A 21 -9.79 -1.74 -10.07
C ILE A 21 -9.97 -3.22 -9.73
N VAL A 22 -8.96 -4.04 -10.02
CA VAL A 22 -9.01 -5.50 -9.79
C VAL A 22 -8.39 -5.91 -8.46
N TRP A 23 -7.61 -5.01 -7.85
CA TRP A 23 -7.05 -5.18 -6.51
C TRP A 23 -6.69 -3.82 -5.93
N GLU A 24 -6.79 -3.69 -4.61
CA GLU A 24 -6.33 -2.50 -3.90
C GLU A 24 -5.87 -2.82 -2.47
N TYR A 25 -5.00 -1.96 -1.96
CA TYR A 25 -4.54 -1.89 -0.58
C TYR A 25 -4.44 -0.44 -0.13
N HIS A 26 -5.03 -0.10 1.01
CA HIS A 26 -5.07 1.25 1.57
C HIS A 26 -4.70 1.30 3.07
N GLY A 27 -4.12 0.21 3.61
CA GLY A 27 -3.90 0.08 5.05
C GLY A 27 -5.17 -0.25 5.83
N THR A 28 -5.05 -0.31 7.16
CA THR A 28 -6.11 -0.57 8.14
C THR A 28 -5.97 0.39 9.31
N GLU A 29 -6.82 0.30 10.33
CA GLU A 29 -6.64 1.11 11.54
C GLU A 29 -5.42 0.65 12.34
N GLU A 30 -5.18 -0.66 12.39
CA GLU A 30 -4.05 -1.28 13.08
C GLU A 30 -2.73 -1.07 12.32
N ASN A 31 -2.81 -1.04 10.99
CA ASN A 31 -1.68 -0.80 10.10
C ASN A 31 -2.02 0.37 9.17
N PRO A 32 -1.98 1.62 9.66
CA PRO A 32 -2.20 2.78 8.82
C PRO A 32 -1.16 2.84 7.71
N PHE A 33 -1.55 3.41 6.59
CA PHE A 33 -0.69 3.58 5.42
C PHE A 33 -0.87 4.98 4.85
N TYR A 34 0.16 5.81 4.98
CA TYR A 34 0.19 7.15 4.42
C TYR A 34 1.61 7.66 4.14
N SER A 35 1.83 8.07 2.89
CA SER A 35 2.95 8.89 2.47
C SER A 35 2.39 10.09 1.70
N PHE A 36 2.65 11.30 2.19
CA PHE A 36 2.30 12.56 1.54
C PHE A 36 3.06 12.76 0.23
N ASP A 37 4.35 12.41 0.23
CA ASP A 37 5.23 12.52 -0.91
C ASP A 37 6.04 11.25 -1.09
N CYS A 38 6.52 11.06 -2.32
CA CYS A 38 7.28 9.88 -2.74
C CYS A 38 6.52 8.56 -2.48
N GLY A 39 7.24 7.46 -2.59
CA GLY A 39 6.70 6.11 -2.45
C GLY A 39 6.75 5.34 -3.76
N SER A 40 6.62 4.02 -3.64
CA SER A 40 6.71 3.09 -4.75
C SER A 40 5.96 1.81 -4.38
N CYS A 41 5.59 1.06 -5.40
CA CYS A 41 5.05 -0.28 -5.23
C CYS A 41 5.51 -1.18 -6.36
N GLN A 42 5.71 -2.46 -6.07
CA GLN A 42 6.11 -3.45 -7.05
C GLN A 42 5.47 -4.80 -6.74
N ARG A 43 4.81 -5.40 -7.74
CA ARG A 43 4.38 -6.80 -7.67
C ARG A 43 5.62 -7.70 -7.80
N LEU A 44 5.78 -8.62 -6.86
CA LEU A 44 6.85 -9.62 -6.84
C LEU A 44 6.41 -10.92 -7.52
N ALA A 45 7.38 -11.77 -7.84
CA ALA A 45 7.15 -13.05 -8.54
C ALA A 45 6.28 -14.03 -7.74
N ASN A 46 6.28 -13.95 -6.40
CA ASN A 46 5.43 -14.74 -5.52
C ASN A 46 3.96 -14.25 -5.50
N GLY A 47 3.65 -13.15 -6.19
CA GLY A 47 2.31 -12.56 -6.22
C GLY A 47 2.05 -11.53 -5.12
N ASN A 48 2.98 -11.26 -4.21
CA ASN A 48 2.86 -10.20 -3.20
C ASN A 48 3.25 -8.84 -3.77
N THR A 49 2.88 -7.75 -3.09
CA THR A 49 3.27 -6.39 -3.45
C THR A 49 4.21 -5.83 -2.38
N LEU A 50 5.42 -5.44 -2.78
CA LEU A 50 6.32 -4.64 -1.95
C LEU A 50 5.93 -3.16 -2.09
N ILE A 51 5.78 -2.45 -0.98
CA ILE A 51 5.36 -1.05 -0.91
C ILE A 51 6.37 -0.27 -0.06
N SER A 52 6.75 0.93 -0.50
CA SER A 52 7.54 1.87 0.31
C SER A 52 6.68 3.06 0.78
N GLU A 53 6.56 3.22 2.09
CA GLU A 53 5.88 4.33 2.77
C GLU A 53 6.93 5.33 3.27
N THR A 54 7.38 6.20 2.36
CA THR A 54 8.56 7.06 2.54
C THR A 54 8.52 7.90 3.81
N ASN A 55 7.40 8.57 4.09
CA ASN A 55 7.32 9.47 5.25
C ASN A 55 7.41 8.74 6.60
N SER A 56 7.11 7.45 6.63
CA SER A 56 7.21 6.62 7.84
C SER A 56 8.54 5.87 7.95
N GLY A 57 9.38 5.92 6.91
CA GLY A 57 10.59 5.10 6.83
C GLY A 57 10.30 3.60 6.75
N ARG A 58 9.09 3.20 6.35
CA ARG A 58 8.65 1.81 6.30
C ARG A 58 8.66 1.26 4.88
N ALA A 59 9.10 0.02 4.73
CA ALA A 59 8.81 -0.80 3.57
C ALA A 59 8.11 -2.08 4.02
N PHE A 60 7.09 -2.53 3.31
CA PHE A 60 6.32 -3.70 3.70
C PHE A 60 5.85 -4.51 2.49
N GLU A 61 5.74 -5.81 2.67
CA GLU A 61 5.22 -6.75 1.68
C GLU A 61 3.81 -7.18 2.07
N VAL A 62 2.86 -7.00 1.15
CA VAL A 62 1.46 -7.35 1.33
C VAL A 62 1.02 -8.42 0.33
N THR A 63 0.29 -9.42 0.81
CA THR A 63 -0.27 -10.50 -0.01
C THR A 63 -1.49 -10.05 -0.82
N ARG A 64 -1.97 -10.91 -1.72
CA ARG A 64 -3.21 -10.65 -2.50
C ARG A 64 -4.46 -10.54 -1.62
N ASP A 65 -4.51 -11.27 -0.52
CA ASP A 65 -5.53 -11.22 0.53
C ASP A 65 -5.34 -10.04 1.51
N ARG A 66 -4.38 -9.14 1.24
CA ARG A 66 -4.14 -7.88 1.98
C ARG A 66 -3.52 -8.09 3.37
N THR A 67 -2.84 -9.21 3.57
CA THR A 67 -2.11 -9.52 4.79
C THR A 67 -0.67 -9.02 4.66
N ILE A 68 -0.18 -8.26 5.63
CA ILE A 68 1.24 -7.89 5.69
C ILE A 68 2.04 -9.10 6.19
N VAL A 69 3.03 -9.53 5.41
CA VAL A 69 3.83 -10.73 5.71
C VAL A 69 5.30 -10.43 5.99
N TRP A 70 5.74 -9.22 5.71
CA TRP A 70 7.08 -8.74 6.03
C TRP A 70 7.10 -7.22 6.15
N GLU A 71 7.96 -6.72 7.03
CA GLU A 71 8.15 -5.29 7.24
C GLU A 71 9.61 -4.96 7.54
N PHE A 72 10.00 -3.76 7.12
CA PHE A 72 11.25 -3.10 7.49
C PHE A 72 10.96 -1.65 7.84
N TYR A 73 11.68 -1.15 8.84
CA TYR A 73 11.73 0.25 9.20
C TYR A 73 13.18 0.71 9.14
N THR A 74 13.43 1.87 8.52
CA THR A 74 14.77 2.46 8.48
C THR A 74 15.31 2.60 9.91
N PRO A 75 16.46 1.98 10.22
CA PRO A 75 17.14 2.26 11.47
C PRO A 75 17.61 3.72 11.46
N HIS A 76 17.47 4.39 12.61
CA HIS A 76 17.68 5.83 12.83
C HIS A 76 18.85 6.46 12.08
#